data_AF-A0A3L3XXP2-F1
#
_entry.id   AF-A0A3L3XXP2-F1
#
_cell.length_a   1.000
_cell.length_b   1.000
_cell.length_c   1.000
_cell.angle_alpha   90.00
_cell.angle_beta   90.00
_cell.angle_gamma   90.00
#
_symmetry.space_group_name_H-M   'P 1'
#
loop_
_entity.id
_entity.type
_entity.pdbx_description
1 polymer ?
#
loop_
_entity_poly.entity_id
_entity_poly.type
_entity_poly.pdbx_seq_one_letter_code
_entity_poly.pdbx_strand_id
1 'polypeptide(L)'
;MQDNALTILLSGKKYLLLQGPMGPFFNDVAEWLESLDRNAVNVVFNGGDRFYCRHRQYLAYYQTPKEFPGWLRDLHRQYDFDTILCFGDCRPLHKEAKRWAKSKGIRFLAFEEGYLRPQFITVEEGGVNAYSSLPRDPDFYRKLPDMPAPHVENLKPSTMKRIGHAMWYYLMGWHYRHEFPRYRHHKSFSPWYEARCWVRAYWRKQLYKVTQRKVLPRLMNELDQRYYLAVLQVYNDSQIRNHSNYNDVRDYINEVMYSFSRKAPKESYLVIKHHPMDRGHRLYRPLIKRLSKEYGLGERVIYVHDLPMPELLRHAKAVVTINSTAGISALIHNKPLKVMGNALYDIKGLTYQGHLHQFWQADFKPDMKLFKKFRGYLLVKTQVNGVYYGEMIFNKIKLDKYFQSLSCQV
;
A
#
# COMPACT_ATOMS: atom_id res chain seq x y z
N MET A 1 3.10 -29.13 -0.31
CA MET A 1 2.13 -28.05 -0.07
C MET A 1 2.62 -26.80 -0.78
N GLN A 2 1.85 -26.25 -1.73
CA GLN A 2 2.17 -24.91 -2.26
C GLN A 2 1.68 -23.88 -1.23
N ASP A 3 2.58 -23.39 -0.37
CA ASP A 3 2.23 -22.31 0.57
C ASP A 3 1.67 -21.13 -0.22
N ASN A 4 0.40 -20.81 -0.02
CA ASN A 4 -0.23 -19.62 -0.55
C ASN A 4 -0.62 -18.70 0.61
N ALA A 5 -1.01 -17.46 0.29
CA ALA A 5 -1.32 -16.45 1.28
C ALA A 5 -2.35 -16.90 2.34
N LEU A 6 -3.35 -17.70 1.96
CA LEU A 6 -4.36 -18.23 2.87
C LEU A 6 -3.83 -19.38 3.73
N THR A 7 -3.03 -20.29 3.17
CA THR A 7 -2.38 -21.37 3.94
C THR A 7 -1.46 -20.79 5.03
N ILE A 8 -0.72 -19.73 4.70
CA ILE A 8 0.11 -19.01 5.67
C ILE A 8 -0.77 -18.40 6.77
N LEU A 9 -1.89 -17.77 6.41
CA LEU A 9 -2.82 -17.23 7.38
C LEU A 9 -3.42 -18.29 8.31
N LEU A 10 -3.77 -19.47 7.80
CA LEU A 10 -4.50 -20.53 8.53
C LEU A 10 -3.65 -21.51 9.33
N SER A 11 -2.32 -21.43 9.22
CA SER A 11 -1.40 -22.34 9.91
C SER A 11 -1.23 -22.07 11.41
N GLY A 12 -1.68 -20.92 11.92
CA GLY A 12 -1.76 -20.65 13.35
C GLY A 12 -2.99 -21.30 14.01
N LYS A 13 -2.97 -21.45 15.34
CA LYS A 13 -4.11 -21.96 16.12
C LYS A 13 -4.73 -20.88 16.99
N LYS A 14 -3.90 -20.04 17.59
CA LYS A 14 -4.30 -18.98 18.53
C LYS A 14 -3.76 -17.64 18.06
N TYR A 15 -4.68 -16.73 17.73
CA TYR A 15 -4.39 -15.46 17.08
C TYR A 15 -4.60 -14.28 18.03
N LEU A 16 -3.67 -13.35 17.99
CA LEU A 16 -3.80 -12.01 18.56
C LEU A 16 -3.89 -10.98 17.43
N LEU A 17 -5.05 -10.35 17.27
CA LEU A 17 -5.30 -9.38 16.21
C LEU A 17 -5.06 -7.98 16.76
N LEU A 18 -4.03 -7.30 16.28
CA LEU A 18 -3.75 -5.91 16.59
C LEU A 18 -4.67 -4.97 15.79
N GLN A 19 -4.18 -3.77 15.47
CA GLN A 19 -5.00 -2.78 14.77
C GLN A 19 -5.17 -3.17 13.29
N GLY A 20 -6.42 -3.26 12.87
CA GLY A 20 -6.81 -3.54 11.49
C GLY A 20 -6.86 -2.31 10.57
N PRO A 21 -7.35 -2.50 9.33
CA PRO A 21 -7.84 -1.40 8.51
C PRO A 21 -9.09 -0.78 9.16
N MET A 22 -9.42 0.47 8.80
CA MET A 22 -10.61 1.14 9.33
C MET A 22 -11.87 0.42 8.84
N GLY A 23 -12.59 -0.23 9.74
CA GLY A 23 -13.80 -0.99 9.42
C GLY A 23 -13.86 -2.35 10.13
N PRO A 24 -14.84 -3.19 9.78
CA PRO A 24 -15.11 -4.45 10.48
C PRO A 24 -14.15 -5.58 10.10
N PHE A 25 -13.26 -5.39 9.12
CA PHE A 25 -12.49 -6.49 8.53
C PHE A 25 -11.77 -7.39 9.56
N PHE A 26 -11.12 -6.84 10.59
CA PHE A 26 -10.44 -7.66 11.61
C PHE A 26 -11.40 -8.32 12.61
N ASN A 27 -12.59 -7.78 12.81
CA ASN A 27 -13.67 -8.49 13.50
C ASN A 27 -14.12 -9.68 12.66
N ASP A 28 -14.37 -9.45 11.37
CA ASP A 28 -14.84 -10.48 10.44
C ASP A 28 -13.77 -11.59 10.23
N VAL A 29 -12.47 -11.24 10.22
CA VAL A 29 -11.36 -12.22 10.20
C VAL A 29 -11.36 -13.06 11.47
N ALA A 30 -11.57 -12.44 12.65
CA ALA A 30 -11.57 -13.17 13.90
C ALA A 30 -12.75 -14.15 13.99
N GLU A 31 -13.95 -13.73 13.60
CA GLU A 31 -15.14 -14.60 13.50
C GLU A 31 -14.91 -15.76 12.51
N TRP A 32 -14.30 -15.46 11.36
CA TRP A 32 -13.97 -16.49 10.39
C TRP A 32 -12.95 -17.50 10.92
N LEU A 33 -11.89 -17.05 11.60
CA LEU A 33 -10.92 -17.95 12.21
C LEU A 33 -11.58 -18.83 13.28
N GLU A 34 -12.48 -18.28 14.09
CA GLU A 34 -13.23 -19.04 15.09
C GLU A 34 -14.19 -20.06 14.48
N SER A 35 -14.81 -19.76 13.35
CA SER A 35 -15.61 -20.75 12.60
C SER A 35 -14.78 -21.92 12.06
N LEU A 36 -13.46 -21.83 12.12
CA LEU A 36 -12.50 -22.86 11.72
C LEU A 36 -11.75 -23.47 12.92
N ASP A 37 -12.39 -23.44 14.10
CA ASP A 37 -11.85 -23.99 15.35
C ASP A 37 -10.50 -23.38 15.75
N ARG A 38 -10.30 -22.09 15.45
CA ARG A 38 -9.17 -21.29 15.94
C ARG A 38 -9.62 -20.36 17.06
N ASN A 39 -8.69 -19.95 17.91
CA ASN A 39 -8.96 -18.89 18.88
C ASN A 39 -8.47 -17.55 18.34
N ALA A 40 -9.28 -16.50 18.42
CA ALA A 40 -8.90 -15.18 17.92
C ALA A 40 -9.33 -14.08 18.88
N VAL A 41 -8.37 -13.28 19.36
CA VAL A 41 -8.64 -12.17 20.29
C VAL A 41 -8.18 -10.86 19.68
N ASN A 42 -9.09 -9.88 19.64
CA ASN A 42 -8.80 -8.54 19.15
C ASN A 42 -8.19 -7.66 20.26
N VAL A 43 -7.17 -6.88 19.91
CA VAL A 43 -6.59 -5.83 20.76
C VAL A 43 -7.08 -4.48 20.25
N VAL A 44 -7.66 -3.68 21.15
CA VAL A 44 -8.16 -2.34 20.83
C VAL A 44 -7.22 -1.28 21.38
N PHE A 45 -6.84 -0.34 20.52
CA PHE A 45 -5.94 0.76 20.88
C PHE A 45 -6.65 2.12 20.94
N ASN A 46 -7.86 2.22 20.37
CA ASN A 46 -8.68 3.41 20.41
C ASN A 46 -10.18 3.08 20.26
N GLY A 47 -11.03 4.11 20.39
CA GLY A 47 -12.48 4.00 20.27
C GLY A 47 -13.01 3.45 18.94
N GLY A 48 -12.33 3.72 17.83
CA GLY A 48 -12.68 3.16 16.53
C GLY A 48 -12.46 1.65 16.47
N ASP A 49 -11.33 1.17 17.01
CA ASP A 49 -11.04 -0.27 17.13
C ASP A 49 -12.09 -0.94 18.03
N ARG A 50 -12.40 -0.32 19.18
CA ARG A 50 -13.44 -0.77 20.11
C ARG A 50 -14.80 -0.89 19.43
N PHE A 51 -15.23 0.15 18.71
CA PHE A 51 -16.52 0.13 18.01
C PHE A 51 -16.62 -1.03 17.01
N TYR A 52 -15.56 -1.29 16.25
CA TYR A 52 -15.60 -2.34 15.23
C TYR A 52 -15.43 -3.76 15.77
N CYS A 53 -15.07 -3.95 17.05
CA CYS A 53 -15.14 -5.25 17.71
C CYS A 53 -16.58 -5.70 18.04
N ARG A 54 -17.59 -4.83 17.82
CA ARG A 54 -19.02 -5.14 17.97
C ARG A 54 -19.32 -5.78 19.34
N HIS A 55 -19.72 -7.06 19.35
CA HIS A 55 -20.10 -7.84 20.53
C HIS A 55 -19.00 -8.80 21.01
N ARG A 56 -17.84 -8.83 20.33
CA ARG A 56 -16.74 -9.74 20.65
C ARG A 56 -16.05 -9.30 21.93
N GLN A 57 -15.51 -10.27 22.67
CA GLN A 57 -14.53 -9.98 23.71
C GLN A 57 -13.25 -9.43 23.08
N TYR A 58 -12.71 -8.37 23.67
CA TYR A 58 -11.49 -7.71 23.22
C TYR A 58 -10.59 -7.36 24.40
N LEU A 59 -9.31 -7.17 24.12
CA LEU A 59 -8.30 -6.72 25.06
C LEU A 59 -7.97 -5.26 24.80
N ALA A 60 -8.25 -4.39 25.76
CA ALA A 60 -7.93 -2.98 25.62
C ALA A 60 -6.50 -2.68 26.08
N TYR A 61 -5.77 -1.93 25.26
CA TYR A 61 -4.43 -1.46 25.59
C TYR A 61 -4.40 0.06 25.78
N TYR A 62 -3.98 0.48 26.97
CA TYR A 62 -4.08 1.88 27.41
C TYR A 62 -2.72 2.59 27.58
N GLN A 63 -1.61 1.87 27.44
CA GLN A 63 -0.27 2.40 27.72
C GLN A 63 0.45 2.86 26.43
N THR A 64 1.72 3.25 26.51
CA THR A 64 2.47 3.78 25.36
C THR A 64 3.10 2.64 24.55
N PRO A 65 3.62 2.87 23.34
CA PRO A 65 4.35 1.83 22.61
C PRO A 65 5.52 1.22 23.40
N LYS A 66 6.17 1.98 24.29
CA LYS A 66 7.32 1.50 25.07
C LYS A 66 6.95 0.37 26.04
N GLU A 67 5.78 0.43 26.67
CA GLU A 67 5.33 -0.60 27.62
C GLU A 67 4.71 -1.82 26.91
N PHE A 68 4.47 -1.74 25.60
CA PHE A 68 3.71 -2.74 24.87
C PHE A 68 4.36 -4.14 24.86
N PRO A 69 5.69 -4.28 24.72
CA PRO A 69 6.34 -5.59 24.85
C PRO A 69 6.16 -6.24 26.23
N GLY A 70 6.12 -5.44 27.30
CA GLY A 70 5.86 -5.93 28.65
C GLY A 70 4.43 -6.47 28.78
N TRP A 71 3.46 -5.71 28.25
CA TRP A 71 2.08 -6.13 28.19
C TRP A 71 1.88 -7.41 27.35
N LEU A 72 2.55 -7.53 26.19
CA LEU A 72 2.51 -8.74 25.36
C LEU A 72 3.06 -9.96 26.09
N ARG A 73 4.17 -9.80 26.84
CA ARG A 73 4.72 -10.87 27.68
C ARG A 73 3.73 -11.35 28.72
N ASP A 74 3.09 -10.43 29.43
CA ASP A 74 2.18 -10.77 30.52
C ASP A 74 0.88 -11.36 29.97
N LEU A 75 0.39 -10.85 28.83
CA LEU A 75 -0.73 -11.44 28.10
C LEU A 75 -0.41 -12.85 27.60
N HIS A 76 0.77 -13.09 27.02
CA HIS A 76 1.13 -14.41 26.49
C HIS A 76 1.18 -15.50 27.56
N ARG A 77 1.40 -15.13 28.83
CA ARG A 77 1.29 -16.07 29.97
C ARG A 77 -0.16 -16.50 30.24
N GLN A 78 -1.12 -15.64 29.93
CA GLN A 78 -2.55 -15.87 30.16
C GLN A 78 -3.24 -16.47 28.92
N TYR A 79 -2.82 -16.03 27.75
CA TYR A 79 -3.29 -16.46 26.45
C TYR A 79 -2.08 -16.77 25.56
N ASP A 80 -1.71 -18.04 25.49
CA ASP A 80 -0.56 -18.57 24.75
C ASP A 80 -0.81 -18.53 23.23
N PHE A 81 -0.80 -17.34 22.62
CA PHE A 81 -1.04 -17.15 21.20
C PHE A 81 0.22 -17.44 20.36
N ASP A 82 0.04 -18.12 19.23
CA ASP A 82 1.14 -18.49 18.32
C ASP A 82 1.30 -17.54 17.14
N THR A 83 0.30 -16.69 16.89
CA THR A 83 0.25 -15.82 15.71
C THR A 83 -0.28 -14.43 16.04
N ILE A 84 0.43 -13.38 15.59
CA ILE A 84 -0.01 -11.98 15.66
C ILE A 84 -0.41 -11.50 14.26
N LEU A 85 -1.61 -10.90 14.14
CA LEU A 85 -2.08 -10.26 12.91
C LEU A 85 -2.08 -8.73 13.08
N CYS A 86 -1.65 -7.99 12.06
CA CYS A 86 -1.73 -6.53 12.06
C CYS A 86 -2.02 -5.98 10.65
N PHE A 87 -2.52 -4.75 10.53
CA PHE A 87 -2.61 -4.06 9.24
C PHE A 87 -1.59 -2.91 9.17
N GLY A 88 -0.63 -3.04 8.26
CA GLY A 88 0.55 -2.19 8.12
C GLY A 88 1.54 -2.39 9.27
N ASP A 89 2.73 -2.92 8.99
CA ASP A 89 3.75 -3.29 10.00
C ASP A 89 4.62 -2.10 10.48
N CYS A 90 4.31 -0.90 10.00
CA CYS A 90 5.07 0.31 10.26
C CYS A 90 4.52 1.20 11.38
N ARG A 91 3.38 0.84 11.98
CA ARG A 91 2.78 1.59 13.10
C ARG A 91 3.61 1.39 14.38
N PRO A 92 3.71 2.39 15.29
CA PRO A 92 4.56 2.27 16.48
C PRO A 92 4.33 0.99 17.29
N LEU A 93 3.07 0.68 17.64
CA LEU A 93 2.71 -0.52 18.38
C LEU A 93 3.01 -1.82 17.59
N HIS A 94 2.79 -1.81 16.28
CA HIS A 94 3.07 -2.97 15.43
C HIS A 94 4.57 -3.24 15.30
N LYS A 95 5.40 -2.20 15.27
CA LYS A 95 6.86 -2.33 15.28
C LYS A 95 7.34 -3.02 16.56
N GLU A 96 6.81 -2.61 17.71
CA GLU A 96 7.16 -3.24 19.00
C GLU A 96 6.66 -4.69 19.08
N ALA A 97 5.43 -4.97 18.64
CA ALA A 97 4.92 -6.34 18.55
C ALA A 97 5.76 -7.22 17.64
N LYS A 98 6.16 -6.72 16.46
CA LYS A 98 7.00 -7.45 15.51
C LYS A 98 8.35 -7.83 16.11
N ARG A 99 9.01 -6.90 16.81
CA ARG A 99 10.30 -7.17 17.50
C ARG A 99 10.13 -8.20 18.61
N TRP A 100 9.10 -8.04 19.43
CA TRP A 100 8.81 -8.96 20.53
C TRP A 100 8.48 -10.36 20.01
N ALA A 101 7.59 -10.48 19.02
CA ALA A 101 7.20 -11.75 18.41
C ALA A 101 8.42 -12.50 17.84
N LYS A 102 9.30 -11.79 17.12
CA LYS A 102 10.56 -12.36 16.61
C LYS A 102 11.43 -12.94 17.72
N SER A 103 11.53 -12.28 18.88
CA SER A 103 12.31 -12.79 20.03
C SER A 103 11.72 -14.02 20.71
N LYS A 104 10.46 -14.35 20.41
CA LYS A 104 9.71 -15.47 21.01
C LYS A 104 9.40 -16.59 20.02
N GLY A 105 9.80 -16.46 18.76
CA GLY A 105 9.41 -17.41 17.70
C GLY A 105 7.91 -17.38 17.38
N ILE A 106 7.21 -16.31 17.76
CA ILE A 106 5.79 -16.12 17.46
C ILE A 106 5.65 -15.57 16.05
N ARG A 107 4.68 -16.11 15.31
CA ARG A 107 4.44 -15.72 13.92
C ARG A 107 3.85 -14.32 13.86
N PHE A 108 4.29 -13.54 12.90
CA PHE A 108 3.81 -12.16 12.71
C PHE A 108 3.38 -11.97 11.27
N LEU A 109 2.08 -11.83 11.05
CA LEU A 109 1.51 -11.62 9.72
C LEU A 109 1.01 -10.17 9.61
N ALA A 110 1.40 -9.54 8.51
CA ALA A 110 1.00 -8.18 8.19
C ALA A 110 0.07 -8.19 6.98
N PHE A 111 -1.09 -7.57 7.15
CA PHE A 111 -2.01 -7.24 6.09
C PHE A 111 -1.67 -5.87 5.50
N GLU A 112 -1.90 -5.71 4.20
CA GLU A 112 -1.81 -4.43 3.50
C GLU A 112 -2.80 -4.38 2.33
N GLU A 113 -3.09 -3.18 1.83
CA GLU A 113 -3.76 -3.05 0.53
C GLU A 113 -3.00 -3.87 -0.54
N GLY A 114 -3.74 -4.57 -1.42
CA GLY A 114 -3.14 -5.46 -2.40
C GLY A 114 -2.06 -4.79 -3.26
N TYR A 115 -0.98 -5.52 -3.53
CA TYR A 115 0.03 -5.12 -4.51
C TYR A 115 -0.54 -5.13 -5.92
N LEU A 116 -1.43 -6.09 -6.20
CA LEU A 116 -2.08 -6.26 -7.50
C LEU A 116 -3.50 -5.69 -7.46
N ARG A 117 -3.64 -4.36 -7.44
CA ARG A 117 -4.95 -3.70 -7.33
C ARG A 117 -5.83 -3.91 -8.58
N PRO A 118 -7.17 -3.81 -8.45
CA PRO A 118 -7.94 -3.42 -7.25
C PRO A 118 -8.51 -4.55 -6.39
N GLN A 119 -8.21 -5.82 -6.69
CA GLN A 119 -9.05 -6.96 -6.28
C GLN A 119 -8.38 -7.91 -5.30
N PHE A 120 -7.35 -7.41 -4.62
CA PHE A 120 -6.53 -8.21 -3.75
C PHE A 120 -6.23 -7.49 -2.44
N ILE A 121 -6.04 -8.32 -1.42
CA ILE A 121 -5.46 -7.96 -0.14
C ILE A 121 -4.12 -8.68 -0.05
N THR A 122 -3.11 -7.98 0.44
CA THR A 122 -1.82 -8.60 0.74
C THR A 122 -1.86 -9.16 2.16
N VAL A 123 -1.37 -10.38 2.36
CA VAL A 123 -0.99 -10.91 3.66
C VAL A 123 0.36 -11.62 3.54
N GLU A 124 1.30 -11.24 4.39
CA GLU A 124 2.65 -11.80 4.40
C GLU A 124 3.15 -12.04 5.82
N GLU A 125 3.93 -13.11 5.99
CA GLU A 125 4.64 -13.40 7.22
C GLU A 125 5.97 -12.63 7.27
N GLY A 126 6.25 -12.02 8.42
CA GLY A 126 7.49 -11.28 8.68
C GLY A 126 7.47 -9.82 8.22
N GLY A 127 6.53 -9.38 7.37
CA GLY A 127 6.38 -7.98 6.98
C GLY A 127 5.86 -7.78 5.56
N VAL A 128 5.48 -6.54 5.24
CA VAL A 128 4.93 -6.14 3.93
C VAL A 128 5.74 -5.00 3.32
N ASN A 129 5.48 -4.70 2.05
CA ASN A 129 6.18 -3.72 1.23
C ASN A 129 7.69 -3.98 1.23
N ALA A 130 8.51 -2.99 1.57
CA ALA A 130 9.96 -3.18 1.62
C ALA A 130 10.43 -4.13 2.74
N TYR A 131 9.58 -4.50 3.70
CA TYR A 131 9.84 -5.57 4.67
C TYR A 131 9.35 -6.95 4.22
N SER A 132 8.82 -7.09 3.00
CA SER A 132 8.49 -8.39 2.41
C SER A 132 9.72 -9.31 2.39
N SER A 133 9.51 -10.58 2.72
CA SER A 133 10.52 -11.63 2.72
C SER A 133 10.76 -12.25 1.34
N LEU A 134 10.03 -11.81 0.31
CA LEU A 134 10.21 -12.33 -1.05
C LEU A 134 11.64 -12.04 -1.57
N PRO A 135 12.26 -13.00 -2.28
CA PRO A 135 13.59 -12.80 -2.84
C PRO A 135 13.66 -11.59 -3.78
N ARG A 136 14.76 -10.83 -3.74
CA ARG A 136 15.02 -9.74 -4.71
C ARG A 136 16.01 -10.13 -5.79
N ASP A 137 16.54 -11.34 -5.70
CA ASP A 137 17.38 -11.91 -6.74
C ASP A 137 16.52 -12.26 -7.96
N PRO A 138 16.78 -11.69 -9.16
CA PRO A 138 16.04 -12.04 -10.36
C PRO A 138 16.19 -13.52 -10.74
N ASP A 139 17.32 -14.16 -10.43
CA ASP A 139 17.57 -15.55 -10.84
C ASP A 139 16.70 -16.54 -10.08
N PHE A 140 16.29 -16.21 -8.86
CA PHE A 140 15.24 -16.95 -8.14
C PHE A 140 13.99 -17.09 -9.02
N TYR A 141 13.49 -15.98 -9.58
CA TYR A 141 12.25 -15.97 -10.37
C TYR A 141 12.42 -16.60 -11.75
N ARG A 142 13.60 -16.44 -12.38
CA ARG A 142 13.88 -17.06 -13.70
C ARG A 142 13.82 -18.59 -13.65
N LYS A 143 14.22 -19.18 -12.51
CA LYS A 143 14.22 -20.63 -12.28
C LYS A 143 12.85 -21.19 -11.93
N LEU A 144 11.87 -20.34 -11.61
CA LEU A 144 10.52 -20.80 -11.27
C LEU A 144 9.82 -21.38 -12.51
N PRO A 145 9.01 -22.44 -12.35
CA PRO A 145 8.15 -22.91 -13.44
C PRO A 145 7.11 -21.84 -13.82
N ASP A 146 6.50 -21.98 -15.00
CA ASP A 146 5.36 -21.13 -15.34
C ASP A 146 4.21 -21.46 -14.39
N MET A 147 3.71 -20.44 -13.70
CA MET A 147 2.59 -20.61 -12.78
C MET A 147 1.28 -20.43 -13.54
N PRO A 148 0.29 -21.30 -13.32
CA PRO A 148 -1.04 -21.12 -13.90
C PRO A 148 -1.62 -19.80 -13.37
N ALA A 149 -2.33 -19.08 -14.24
CA ALA A 149 -3.09 -17.91 -13.81
C ALA A 149 -4.24 -18.39 -12.91
N PRO A 150 -4.27 -18.04 -11.62
CA PRO A 150 -5.37 -18.44 -10.76
C PRO A 150 -6.65 -17.75 -11.24
N HIS A 151 -7.79 -18.38 -10.99
CA HIS A 151 -9.07 -17.72 -11.18
C HIS A 151 -9.16 -16.51 -10.23
N VAL A 152 -9.51 -15.34 -10.77
CA VAL A 152 -9.66 -14.10 -10.00
C VAL A 152 -11.09 -13.62 -10.18
N GLU A 153 -11.86 -13.59 -9.09
CA GLU A 153 -13.18 -12.99 -9.10
C GLU A 153 -13.07 -11.48 -9.29
N ASN A 154 -13.93 -10.92 -10.15
CA ASN A 154 -13.95 -9.50 -10.47
C ASN A 154 -14.55 -8.66 -9.31
N LEU A 155 -13.75 -8.37 -8.30
CA LEU A 155 -14.21 -7.64 -7.10
C LEU A 155 -14.01 -6.13 -7.27
N LYS A 156 -15.06 -5.35 -7.00
CA LYS A 156 -15.00 -3.89 -7.03
C LYS A 156 -15.02 -3.32 -5.61
N PRO A 157 -13.95 -2.65 -5.14
CA PRO A 157 -13.98 -1.99 -3.85
C PRO A 157 -14.96 -0.81 -3.86
N SER A 158 -15.81 -0.71 -2.85
CA SER A 158 -16.77 0.39 -2.69
C SER A 158 -16.11 1.59 -2.02
N THR A 159 -15.99 2.68 -2.77
CA THR A 159 -15.50 3.96 -2.25
C THR A 159 -16.43 4.53 -1.17
N MET A 160 -17.75 4.34 -1.31
CA MET A 160 -18.71 4.85 -0.33
C MET A 160 -18.63 4.09 1.00
N LYS A 161 -18.51 2.76 0.97
CA LYS A 161 -18.28 1.97 2.19
C LYS A 161 -16.99 2.39 2.88
N ARG A 162 -15.90 2.58 2.12
CA ARG A 162 -14.62 3.09 2.66
C ARG A 162 -14.78 4.43 3.37
N ILE A 163 -15.48 5.38 2.74
CA ILE A 163 -15.72 6.71 3.33
C ILE A 163 -16.55 6.59 4.59
N GLY A 164 -17.66 5.86 4.57
CA GLY A 164 -18.53 5.66 5.72
C GLY A 164 -17.80 5.02 6.91
N HIS A 165 -17.05 3.94 6.66
CA HIS A 165 -16.25 3.29 7.70
C HIS A 165 -15.15 4.20 8.25
N ALA A 166 -14.46 4.96 7.39
CA ALA A 166 -13.45 5.91 7.85
C ALA A 166 -14.08 7.01 8.72
N MET A 167 -15.19 7.62 8.28
CA MET A 167 -15.91 8.65 9.04
C MET A 167 -16.32 8.14 10.41
N TRP A 168 -16.93 6.96 10.45
CA TRP A 168 -17.40 6.37 11.70
C TRP A 168 -16.25 5.96 12.62
N TYR A 169 -15.17 5.38 12.07
CA TYR A 169 -13.97 5.04 12.82
C TYR A 169 -13.39 6.26 13.54
N TYR A 170 -13.24 7.39 12.84
CA TYR A 170 -12.73 8.63 13.43
C TYR A 170 -13.71 9.24 14.43
N LEU A 171 -15.02 9.20 14.16
CA LEU A 171 -16.04 9.70 15.08
C LEU A 171 -16.01 8.92 16.40
N MET A 172 -15.99 7.59 16.34
CA MET A 172 -15.94 6.73 17.53
C MET A 172 -14.61 6.84 18.26
N GLY A 173 -13.49 6.93 17.53
CA GLY A 173 -12.19 7.19 18.13
C GLY A 173 -12.12 8.54 18.84
N TRP A 174 -12.82 9.57 18.34
CA TRP A 174 -12.91 10.87 18.99
C TRP A 174 -13.85 10.84 20.20
N HIS A 175 -15.00 10.17 20.09
CA HIS A 175 -15.97 10.02 21.17
C HIS A 175 -15.36 9.31 22.39
N TYR A 176 -14.67 8.18 22.17
CA TYR A 176 -14.02 7.42 23.26
C TYR A 176 -12.56 7.83 23.51
N ARG A 177 -12.10 8.99 23.03
CA ARG A 177 -10.69 9.42 23.19
C ARG A 177 -10.24 9.47 24.65
N HIS A 178 -11.17 9.75 25.57
CA HIS A 178 -10.91 9.90 27.00
C HIS A 178 -10.58 8.55 27.66
N GLU A 179 -11.06 7.45 27.10
CA GLU A 179 -10.73 6.09 27.57
C GLU A 179 -9.32 5.66 27.14
N PHE A 180 -8.78 6.27 26.07
CA PHE A 180 -7.46 5.93 25.52
C PHE A 180 -6.51 7.16 25.53
N PRO A 181 -6.23 7.77 26.69
CA PRO A 181 -5.56 9.08 26.77
C PRO A 181 -4.10 9.05 26.30
N ARG A 182 -3.43 7.89 26.38
CA ARG A 182 -2.03 7.71 25.93
C ARG A 182 -1.91 7.28 24.47
N TYR A 183 -3.03 6.96 23.80
CA TYR A 183 -3.00 6.55 22.41
C TYR A 183 -2.67 7.72 21.49
N ARG A 184 -1.65 7.55 20.66
CA ARG A 184 -1.31 8.49 19.59
C ARG A 184 -1.53 7.82 18.25
N HIS A 185 -2.55 8.28 17.53
CA HIS A 185 -2.83 7.75 16.21
C HIS A 185 -1.69 8.07 15.24
N HIS A 186 -1.39 7.14 14.34
CA HIS A 186 -0.30 7.27 13.36
C HIS A 186 -0.57 8.33 12.27
N LYS A 187 -1.79 8.88 12.22
CA LYS A 187 -2.25 9.99 11.37
C LYS A 187 -2.93 11.07 12.23
N SER A 188 -3.10 12.26 11.66
CA SER A 188 -3.90 13.31 12.31
C SER A 188 -5.30 12.80 12.59
N PHE A 189 -5.73 12.87 13.86
CA PHE A 189 -7.03 12.35 14.31
C PHE A 189 -8.06 13.47 14.51
N SER A 190 -7.80 14.68 14.00
CA SER A 190 -8.72 15.82 14.14
C SER A 190 -9.87 15.71 13.13
N PRO A 191 -11.12 15.47 13.57
CA PRO A 191 -12.25 15.31 12.66
C PRO A 191 -12.51 16.59 11.85
N TRP A 192 -12.35 17.76 12.48
CA TRP A 192 -12.51 19.07 11.84
C TRP A 192 -11.46 19.33 10.75
N TYR A 193 -10.20 19.00 11.03
CA TYR A 193 -9.12 19.15 10.05
C TYR A 193 -9.36 18.24 8.84
N GLU A 194 -9.69 16.98 9.08
CA GLU A 194 -9.96 16.01 8.02
C GLU A 194 -11.21 16.40 7.22
N ALA A 195 -12.32 16.79 7.87
CA ALA A 195 -13.53 17.27 7.21
C ALA A 195 -13.23 18.44 6.27
N ARG A 196 -12.49 19.46 6.75
CA ARG A 196 -12.06 20.59 5.92
C ARG A 196 -11.20 20.16 4.74
N CYS A 197 -10.29 19.20 4.93
CA CYS A 197 -9.46 18.66 3.85
C CYS A 197 -10.30 17.91 2.82
N TRP A 198 -11.28 17.10 3.23
CA TRP A 198 -12.16 16.37 2.32
C TRP A 198 -13.11 17.28 1.54
N VAL A 199 -13.70 18.30 2.18
CA VAL A 199 -14.49 19.34 1.50
C VAL A 199 -13.63 20.05 0.45
N ARG A 200 -12.40 20.45 0.83
CA ARG A 200 -11.43 21.04 -0.10
C ARG A 200 -11.04 20.08 -1.22
N ALA A 201 -10.89 18.78 -0.96
CA ALA A 201 -10.60 17.77 -1.97
C ALA A 201 -11.76 17.61 -2.96
N TYR A 202 -13.01 17.68 -2.49
CA TYR A 202 -14.18 17.62 -3.35
C TYR A 202 -14.23 18.83 -4.29
N TRP A 203 -14.12 20.05 -3.76
CA TRP A 203 -14.10 21.28 -4.56
C TRP A 203 -12.96 21.26 -5.60
N ARG A 204 -11.75 20.91 -5.17
CA ARG A 204 -10.59 20.80 -6.07
C ARG A 204 -10.80 19.76 -7.18
N LYS A 205 -11.49 18.65 -6.90
CA LYS A 205 -11.83 17.65 -7.93
C LYS A 205 -12.66 18.27 -9.05
N GLN A 206 -13.70 19.03 -8.69
CA GLN A 206 -14.55 19.70 -9.66
C GLN A 206 -13.78 20.76 -10.45
N LEU A 207 -12.96 21.56 -9.74
CA LEU A 207 -12.09 22.54 -10.37
C LEU A 207 -11.11 21.90 -11.37
N TYR A 208 -10.48 20.77 -11.03
CA TYR A 208 -9.52 20.10 -11.90
C TYR A 208 -10.17 19.35 -13.05
N LYS A 209 -11.42 18.88 -12.89
CA LYS A 209 -12.21 18.36 -14.01
C LYS A 209 -12.37 19.40 -15.12
N VAL A 210 -12.55 20.67 -14.77
CA VAL A 210 -12.67 21.76 -15.74
C VAL A 210 -11.29 22.26 -16.21
N THR A 211 -10.41 22.61 -15.28
CA THR A 211 -9.12 23.25 -15.58
C THR A 211 -8.11 22.31 -16.24
N GLN A 212 -8.24 20.99 -16.09
CA GLN A 212 -7.32 20.00 -16.68
C GLN A 212 -7.96 19.19 -17.81
N ARG A 213 -9.16 19.56 -18.29
CA ARG A 213 -9.92 18.81 -19.30
C ARG A 213 -9.15 18.55 -20.60
N LYS A 214 -8.31 19.50 -21.03
CA LYS A 214 -7.52 19.41 -22.26
C LYS A 214 -6.14 18.77 -22.06
N VAL A 215 -5.73 18.52 -20.81
CA VAL A 215 -4.39 18.01 -20.53
C VAL A 215 -4.26 16.56 -20.97
N LEU A 216 -5.25 15.72 -20.70
CA LEU A 216 -5.19 14.31 -21.09
C LEU A 216 -5.12 14.13 -22.63
N PRO A 217 -5.98 14.77 -23.45
CA PRO A 217 -5.83 14.72 -24.90
C PRO A 217 -4.44 15.17 -25.39
N ARG A 218 -3.88 16.24 -24.81
CA ARG A 218 -2.52 16.69 -25.13
C ARG A 218 -1.45 15.64 -24.81
N LEU A 219 -1.59 14.96 -23.67
CA LEU A 219 -0.68 13.88 -23.26
C LEU A 219 -0.78 12.63 -24.13
N MET A 220 -1.98 12.31 -24.62
CA MET A 220 -2.25 11.13 -25.46
C MET A 220 -1.86 11.35 -26.92
N ASN A 221 -1.88 12.60 -27.40
CA ASN A 221 -1.61 12.95 -28.79
C ASN A 221 -0.24 13.63 -28.91
N GLU A 222 -0.17 14.94 -28.67
CA GLU A 222 1.03 15.77 -28.90
C GLU A 222 2.28 15.27 -28.14
N LEU A 223 2.09 14.71 -26.94
CA LEU A 223 3.17 14.30 -26.05
C LEU A 223 3.29 12.79 -25.88
N ASP A 224 2.64 11.98 -26.73
CA ASP A 224 2.76 10.52 -26.64
C ASP A 224 4.22 10.05 -26.72
N GLN A 225 4.63 9.21 -25.77
CA GLN A 225 6.02 8.76 -25.58
C GLN A 225 7.06 9.90 -25.45
N ARG A 226 6.63 11.14 -25.19
CA ARG A 226 7.52 12.32 -25.03
C ARG A 226 7.57 12.85 -23.59
N TYR A 227 6.88 12.22 -22.64
CA TYR A 227 6.95 12.60 -21.25
C TYR A 227 7.37 11.49 -20.30
N TYR A 228 8.06 11.88 -19.23
CA TYR A 228 8.35 11.06 -18.08
C TYR A 228 7.30 11.31 -17.01
N LEU A 229 6.80 10.26 -16.38
CA LEU A 229 5.76 10.34 -15.35
C LEU A 229 6.38 10.19 -13.96
N ALA A 230 6.33 11.24 -13.15
CA ALA A 230 6.67 11.20 -11.74
C ALA A 230 5.41 11.03 -10.89
N VAL A 231 5.29 9.89 -10.19
CA VAL A 231 4.12 9.59 -9.36
C VAL A 231 4.35 10.05 -7.92
N LEU A 232 3.48 10.93 -7.41
CA LEU A 232 3.51 11.37 -6.02
C LEU A 232 2.75 10.40 -5.11
N GLN A 233 3.19 10.29 -3.86
CA GLN A 233 2.56 9.50 -2.79
C GLN A 233 1.93 10.40 -1.73
N VAL A 234 1.18 9.79 -0.81
CA VAL A 234 0.54 10.51 0.30
C VAL A 234 1.61 11.06 1.24
N TYR A 235 1.54 12.35 1.59
CA TYR A 235 2.60 13.03 2.36
C TYR A 235 2.91 12.41 3.73
N ASN A 236 1.94 11.74 4.34
CA ASN A 236 2.08 11.09 5.65
C ASN A 236 2.13 9.56 5.53
N ASP A 237 2.44 9.04 4.34
CA ASP A 237 2.65 7.62 4.14
C ASP A 237 3.88 7.16 4.93
N SER A 238 3.70 6.10 5.72
CA SER A 238 4.80 5.44 6.41
C SER A 238 5.87 4.91 5.46
N GLN A 239 5.50 4.60 4.21
CA GLN A 239 6.41 4.14 3.17
C GLN A 239 7.46 5.20 2.79
N ILE A 240 7.12 6.50 2.88
CA ILE A 240 8.09 7.56 2.63
C ILE A 240 9.12 7.60 3.75
N ARG A 241 8.67 7.63 5.00
CA ARG A 241 9.56 7.78 6.17
C ARG A 241 10.39 6.54 6.49
N ASN A 242 9.85 5.34 6.28
CA ASN A 242 10.51 4.10 6.68
C ASN A 242 11.24 3.40 5.53
N HIS A 243 10.87 3.70 4.28
CA HIS A 243 11.33 2.97 3.11
C HIS A 243 11.80 3.90 1.99
N SER A 244 12.25 5.10 2.33
CA SER A 244 12.95 5.99 1.40
C SER A 244 13.89 6.90 2.17
N ASN A 245 14.78 7.58 1.44
CA ASN A 245 15.67 8.59 2.01
C ASN A 245 15.03 9.99 2.07
N TYR A 246 13.73 10.10 1.76
CA TYR A 246 13.00 11.36 1.75
C TYR A 246 12.31 11.60 3.09
N ASN A 247 12.45 12.83 3.62
CA ASN A 247 11.68 13.27 4.77
C ASN A 247 10.27 13.71 4.38
N ASP A 248 10.14 14.27 3.16
CA ASP A 248 8.90 14.78 2.61
C ASP A 248 8.82 14.54 1.09
N VAL A 249 7.60 14.42 0.55
CA VAL A 249 7.35 14.33 -0.91
C VAL A 249 7.95 15.52 -1.66
N ARG A 250 8.09 16.68 -1.00
CA ARG A 250 8.75 17.87 -1.55
C ARG A 250 10.22 17.62 -1.91
N ASP A 251 10.92 16.81 -1.13
CA ASP A 251 12.33 16.47 -1.38
C ASP A 251 12.45 15.62 -2.65
N TYR A 252 11.54 14.66 -2.82
CA TYR A 252 11.42 13.87 -4.03
C TYR A 252 11.09 14.72 -5.26
N ILE A 253 10.12 15.65 -5.16
CA ILE A 253 9.79 16.58 -6.24
C ILE A 253 11.03 17.39 -6.64
N ASN A 254 11.77 17.89 -5.65
CA ASN A 254 12.98 18.67 -5.87
C ASN A 254 14.04 17.87 -6.63
N GLU A 255 14.39 16.68 -6.15
CA GLU A 255 15.42 15.83 -6.76
C GLU A 255 15.04 15.43 -8.19
N VAL A 256 13.78 15.06 -8.42
CA VAL A 256 13.30 14.69 -9.76
C VAL A 256 13.37 15.87 -10.71
N MET A 257 12.86 17.04 -10.32
CA MET A 257 12.88 18.23 -11.17
C MET A 257 14.31 18.72 -11.45
N TYR A 258 15.18 18.68 -10.44
CA TYR A 258 16.59 19.03 -10.59
C TYR A 258 17.30 18.08 -11.55
N SER A 259 17.17 16.77 -11.34
CA SER A 259 17.80 15.78 -12.21
C SER A 259 17.28 15.86 -13.65
N PHE A 260 15.96 16.05 -13.82
CA PHE A 260 15.31 16.21 -15.11
C PHE A 260 15.83 17.45 -15.86
N SER A 261 15.97 18.60 -15.18
CA SER A 261 16.46 19.83 -15.82
C SER A 261 17.88 19.71 -16.36
N ARG A 262 18.73 18.95 -15.67
CA ARG A 262 20.15 18.81 -16.01
C ARG A 262 20.42 17.75 -17.07
N LYS A 263 19.61 16.70 -17.13
CA LYS A 263 19.95 15.48 -17.89
C LYS A 263 18.87 14.99 -18.84
N ALA A 264 17.62 15.41 -18.71
CA ALA A 264 16.59 14.93 -19.64
C ALA A 264 16.68 15.61 -21.01
N PRO A 265 16.34 14.90 -22.11
CA PRO A 265 16.32 15.48 -23.45
C PRO A 265 15.48 16.77 -23.51
N LYS A 266 15.95 17.81 -24.21
CA LYS A 266 15.29 19.13 -24.26
C LYS A 266 13.82 19.05 -24.73
N GLU A 267 13.56 18.14 -25.66
CA GLU A 267 12.24 17.91 -26.26
C GLU A 267 11.27 17.09 -25.40
N SER A 268 11.70 16.65 -24.22
CA SER A 268 10.90 15.85 -23.31
C SER A 268 10.24 16.67 -22.21
N TYR A 269 9.12 16.15 -21.72
CA TYR A 269 8.29 16.74 -20.69
C TYR A 269 8.33 15.91 -19.39
N LEU A 270 8.09 16.56 -18.26
CA LEU A 270 7.92 15.93 -16.97
C LEU A 270 6.46 16.09 -16.52
N VAL A 271 5.73 14.99 -16.44
CA VAL A 271 4.37 14.96 -15.87
C VAL A 271 4.46 14.54 -14.42
N ILE A 272 4.06 15.44 -13.51
CA ILE A 272 3.98 15.14 -12.08
C ILE A 272 2.53 14.82 -11.72
N LYS A 273 2.28 13.59 -11.28
CA LYS A 273 0.93 13.11 -10.93
C LYS A 273 0.69 13.20 -9.43
N HIS A 274 -0.23 14.08 -9.03
CA HIS A 274 -0.68 14.21 -7.64
C HIS A 274 -1.40 12.95 -7.15
N HIS A 275 -1.22 12.64 -5.87
CA HIS A 275 -1.95 11.56 -5.23
C HIS A 275 -3.39 11.99 -4.90
N PRO A 276 -4.43 11.22 -5.27
CA PRO A 276 -5.83 11.62 -5.05
C PRO A 276 -6.18 11.92 -3.59
N MET A 277 -5.60 11.17 -2.64
CA MET A 277 -5.81 11.38 -1.20
C MET A 277 -5.15 12.66 -0.67
N ASP A 278 -4.09 13.15 -1.33
CA ASP A 278 -3.43 14.39 -0.93
C ASP A 278 -4.11 15.63 -1.51
N ARG A 279 -5.12 15.47 -2.38
CA ARG A 279 -5.78 16.60 -3.07
C ARG A 279 -6.32 17.62 -2.07
N GLY A 280 -6.84 17.13 -0.95
CA GLY A 280 -7.35 17.93 0.15
C GLY A 280 -6.30 18.43 1.12
N HIS A 281 -5.14 17.79 1.22
CA HIS A 281 -4.17 18.02 2.30
C HIS A 281 -2.98 18.87 1.87
N ARG A 282 -2.52 18.67 0.63
CA ARG A 282 -1.32 19.30 0.09
C ARG A 282 -1.62 20.04 -1.20
N LEU A 283 -0.78 21.03 -1.50
CA LEU A 283 -0.81 21.78 -2.75
C LEU A 283 0.64 22.03 -3.17
N TYR A 284 1.15 21.18 -4.06
CA TYR A 284 2.53 21.28 -4.53
C TYR A 284 2.72 22.29 -5.67
N ARG A 285 1.63 22.89 -6.19
CA ARG A 285 1.70 23.84 -7.31
C ARG A 285 2.65 25.02 -7.08
N PRO A 286 2.68 25.70 -5.91
CA PRO A 286 3.64 26.78 -5.66
C PRO A 286 5.09 26.29 -5.70
N LEU A 287 5.37 25.13 -5.09
CA LEU A 287 6.70 24.52 -5.10
C LEU A 287 7.14 24.19 -6.53
N ILE A 288 6.30 23.48 -7.28
CA ILE A 288 6.59 23.07 -8.66
C ILE A 288 6.81 24.31 -9.53
N LYS A 289 5.98 25.37 -9.41
CA LYS A 289 6.19 26.62 -10.15
C LYS A 289 7.53 27.27 -9.82
N ARG A 290 7.89 27.34 -8.54
CA ARG A 290 9.17 27.91 -8.09
C ARG A 290 10.34 27.12 -8.68
N LEU A 291 10.34 25.81 -8.53
CA LEU A 291 11.39 24.92 -9.07
C LEU A 291 11.46 24.96 -10.59
N SER A 292 10.32 25.06 -11.28
CA SER A 292 10.30 25.20 -12.75
C SER A 292 10.99 26.47 -13.21
N LYS A 293 10.87 27.58 -12.46
CA LYS A 293 11.59 28.83 -12.74
C LYS A 293 13.07 28.69 -12.39
N GLU A 294 13.37 28.20 -11.19
CA GLU A 294 14.73 28.04 -10.67
C GLU A 294 15.60 27.15 -11.56
N TYR A 295 15.03 26.06 -12.09
CA TYR A 295 15.75 25.10 -12.93
C TYR A 295 15.56 25.34 -14.43
N GLY A 296 14.94 26.45 -14.84
CA GLY A 296 14.77 26.79 -16.25
C GLY A 296 13.93 25.78 -17.05
N LEU A 297 12.97 25.11 -16.41
CA LEU A 297 12.13 24.09 -17.04
C LEU A 297 10.92 24.68 -17.78
N GLY A 298 10.48 25.88 -17.41
CA GLY A 298 9.36 26.57 -18.06
C GLY A 298 8.10 25.68 -18.14
N GLU A 299 7.55 25.55 -19.34
CA GLU A 299 6.34 24.76 -19.61
C GLU A 299 6.56 23.25 -19.73
N ARG A 300 7.82 22.77 -19.63
CA ARG A 300 8.14 21.34 -19.73
C ARG A 300 7.62 20.53 -18.55
N VAL A 301 7.10 21.16 -17.50
CA VAL A 301 6.58 20.49 -16.30
C VAL A 301 5.07 20.64 -16.23
N ILE A 302 4.37 19.51 -16.32
CA ILE A 302 2.91 19.44 -16.31
C ILE A 302 2.46 18.77 -15.02
N TYR A 303 1.76 19.51 -14.17
CA TYR A 303 1.26 19.01 -12.89
C TYR A 303 -0.22 18.64 -12.94
N VAL A 304 -0.54 17.36 -12.77
CA VAL A 304 -1.87 16.77 -12.99
C VAL A 304 -2.44 16.10 -11.73
N HIS A 305 -3.76 16.14 -11.55
CA HIS A 305 -4.40 15.70 -10.31
C HIS A 305 -5.28 14.47 -10.48
N ASP A 306 -6.26 14.51 -11.37
CA ASP A 306 -7.34 13.53 -11.42
C ASP A 306 -7.40 12.76 -12.75
N LEU A 307 -6.30 12.77 -13.50
CA LEU A 307 -6.20 12.00 -14.74
C LEU A 307 -6.07 10.48 -14.47
N PRO A 308 -6.69 9.62 -15.29
CA PRO A 308 -6.63 8.17 -15.13
C PRO A 308 -5.20 7.64 -15.24
N MET A 309 -4.76 6.87 -14.24
CA MET A 309 -3.40 6.33 -14.22
C MET A 309 -3.09 5.40 -15.42
N PRO A 310 -3.98 4.48 -15.86
CA PRO A 310 -3.70 3.62 -17.01
C PRO A 310 -3.41 4.41 -18.30
N GLU A 311 -4.15 5.50 -18.53
CA GLU A 311 -3.93 6.36 -19.70
C GLU A 311 -2.58 7.09 -19.61
N LEU A 312 -2.23 7.61 -18.43
CA LEU A 312 -0.91 8.20 -18.21
C LEU A 312 0.22 7.18 -18.41
N LEU A 313 0.02 5.94 -17.93
CA LEU A 313 1.03 4.90 -18.06
C LEU A 313 1.19 4.43 -19.49
N ARG A 314 0.12 4.33 -20.28
CA ARG A 314 0.20 3.90 -21.69
C ARG A 314 1.03 4.87 -22.53
N HIS A 315 0.82 6.16 -22.33
CA HIS A 315 1.42 7.22 -23.13
C HIS A 315 2.74 7.79 -22.57
N ALA A 316 3.11 7.43 -21.34
CA ALA A 316 4.41 7.81 -20.79
C ALA A 316 5.57 7.10 -21.50
N LYS A 317 6.69 7.81 -21.66
CA LYS A 317 7.97 7.24 -22.09
C LYS A 317 8.56 6.34 -21.02
N ALA A 318 8.57 6.82 -19.78
CA ALA A 318 9.13 6.14 -18.62
C ALA A 318 8.55 6.71 -17.32
N VAL A 319 8.70 5.98 -16.21
CA VAL A 319 8.07 6.31 -14.93
C VAL A 319 9.12 6.40 -13.83
N VAL A 320 8.93 7.37 -12.93
CA VAL A 320 9.70 7.53 -11.69
C VAL A 320 8.73 7.49 -10.51
N THR A 321 9.06 6.70 -9.49
CA THR A 321 8.29 6.62 -8.25
C THR A 321 9.21 6.37 -7.06
N ILE A 322 8.76 6.69 -5.84
CA ILE A 322 9.52 6.36 -4.64
C ILE A 322 9.40 4.86 -4.36
N ASN A 323 8.21 4.40 -3.98
CA ASN A 323 7.94 2.98 -3.70
C ASN A 323 6.45 2.62 -3.84
N SER A 324 5.68 3.42 -4.59
CA SER A 324 4.25 3.20 -4.80
C SER A 324 3.96 1.90 -5.53
N THR A 325 2.84 1.23 -5.24
CA THR A 325 2.34 0.12 -6.07
C THR A 325 2.01 0.55 -7.50
N ALA A 326 1.90 1.85 -7.77
CA ALA A 326 1.86 2.39 -9.14
C ALA A 326 3.11 2.01 -9.97
N GLY A 327 4.24 1.71 -9.34
CA GLY A 327 5.41 1.13 -10.02
C GLY A 327 5.11 -0.24 -10.63
N ILE A 328 4.40 -1.11 -9.91
CA ILE A 328 3.92 -2.39 -10.49
C ILE A 328 2.99 -2.13 -11.67
N SER A 329 2.12 -1.12 -11.58
CA SER A 329 1.28 -0.72 -12.71
C SER A 329 2.11 -0.25 -13.92
N ALA A 330 3.23 0.45 -13.70
CA ALA A 330 4.15 0.82 -14.78
C ALA A 330 4.76 -0.41 -15.46
N LEU A 331 5.17 -1.41 -14.68
CA LEU A 331 5.68 -2.68 -15.21
C LEU A 331 4.59 -3.44 -16.00
N ILE A 332 3.33 -3.43 -15.54
CA ILE A 332 2.20 -4.00 -16.30
C ILE A 332 2.05 -3.33 -17.67
N HIS A 333 2.32 -2.03 -17.78
CA HIS A 333 2.28 -1.28 -19.04
C HIS A 333 3.62 -1.32 -19.81
N ASN A 334 4.54 -2.22 -19.43
CA ASN A 334 5.87 -2.37 -20.04
C ASN A 334 6.66 -1.05 -20.09
N LYS A 335 6.58 -0.25 -19.01
CA LYS A 335 7.28 1.04 -18.96
C LYS A 335 8.61 0.93 -18.21
N PRO A 336 9.69 1.51 -18.75
CA PRO A 336 10.92 1.72 -18.01
C PRO A 336 10.62 2.43 -16.69
N LEU A 337 11.13 1.89 -15.59
CA LEU A 337 10.76 2.32 -14.24
C LEU A 337 12.00 2.59 -13.40
N LYS A 338 12.10 3.81 -12.86
CA LYS A 338 13.06 4.14 -11.80
C LYS A 338 12.36 4.21 -10.46
N VAL A 339 12.84 3.39 -9.52
CA VAL A 339 12.47 3.42 -8.11
C VAL A 339 13.47 4.29 -7.35
N MET A 340 12.97 5.21 -6.54
CA MET A 340 13.75 6.19 -5.77
C MET A 340 13.75 5.91 -4.25
N GLY A 341 12.95 4.95 -3.81
CA GLY A 341 12.95 4.41 -2.45
C GLY A 341 13.25 2.92 -2.46
N ASN A 342 12.84 2.25 -1.39
CA ASN A 342 12.91 0.80 -1.26
C ASN A 342 11.54 0.20 -1.59
N ALA A 343 11.48 -0.62 -2.63
CA ALA A 343 10.29 -1.33 -3.05
C ALA A 343 10.60 -2.80 -3.30
N LEU A 344 9.65 -3.69 -3.00
CA LEU A 344 9.85 -5.15 -3.18
C LEU A 344 10.07 -5.55 -4.64
N TYR A 345 9.54 -4.76 -5.58
CA TYR A 345 9.68 -4.98 -7.02
C TYR A 345 10.90 -4.28 -7.63
N ASP A 346 11.72 -3.62 -6.83
CA ASP A 346 12.98 -3.00 -7.29
C ASP A 346 14.06 -4.07 -7.46
N ILE A 347 13.95 -4.80 -8.58
CA ILE A 347 14.73 -5.99 -8.92
C ILE A 347 15.47 -5.72 -10.22
N LYS A 348 16.76 -6.09 -10.28
CA LYS A 348 17.57 -5.99 -11.50
C LYS A 348 16.87 -6.71 -12.67
N GLY A 349 16.62 -5.97 -13.74
CA GLY A 349 15.89 -6.44 -14.92
C GLY A 349 14.42 -6.03 -14.93
N LEU A 350 13.78 -5.79 -13.77
CA LEU A 350 12.44 -5.20 -13.72
C LEU A 350 12.51 -3.67 -13.72
N THR A 351 13.42 -3.11 -12.94
CA THR A 351 13.57 -1.66 -12.74
C THR A 351 14.99 -1.21 -13.09
N TYR A 352 15.13 0.08 -13.40
CA TYR A 352 16.41 0.68 -13.68
C TYR A 352 17.22 0.88 -12.38
N GLN A 353 18.35 0.19 -12.30
CA GLN A 353 19.19 0.13 -11.11
C GLN A 353 20.20 1.29 -10.99
N GLY A 354 20.47 2.01 -12.09
CA GLY A 354 21.39 3.15 -12.10
C GLY A 354 20.83 4.39 -11.40
N HIS A 355 21.61 5.47 -11.38
CA HIS A 355 21.19 6.74 -10.76
C HIS A 355 20.12 7.46 -11.59
N LEU A 356 19.27 8.25 -10.94
CA LEU A 356 18.19 8.99 -11.62
C LEU A 356 18.71 9.86 -12.77
N HIS A 357 19.87 10.49 -12.61
CA HIS A 357 20.45 11.37 -13.62
C HIS A 357 20.84 10.65 -14.92
N GLN A 358 21.08 9.33 -14.87
CA GLN A 358 21.37 8.48 -16.03
C GLN A 358 20.07 7.95 -16.67
N PHE A 359 19.05 7.71 -15.85
CA PHE A 359 17.77 7.14 -16.27
C PHE A 359 17.11 7.91 -17.43
N TRP A 360 17.21 9.24 -17.43
CA TRP A 360 16.57 10.07 -18.45
C TRP A 360 17.03 9.76 -19.88
N GLN A 361 18.25 9.30 -20.06
CA GLN A 361 18.83 8.98 -21.37
C GLN A 361 19.06 7.48 -21.58
N ALA A 362 18.76 6.67 -20.56
CA ALA A 362 18.97 5.23 -20.63
C ALA A 362 17.96 4.57 -21.57
N ASP A 363 18.44 3.68 -22.43
CA ASP A 363 17.60 2.74 -23.19
C ASP A 363 17.37 1.46 -22.38
N PHE A 364 16.74 1.62 -21.21
CA PHE A 364 16.36 0.48 -20.36
C PHE A 364 14.95 0.01 -20.70
N LYS A 365 14.77 -1.30 -20.83
CA LYS A 365 13.45 -1.94 -20.97
C LYS A 365 13.28 -3.03 -19.90
N PRO A 366 12.13 -3.09 -19.20
CA PRO A 366 11.86 -4.17 -18.26
C PRO A 366 11.86 -5.55 -18.96
N ASP A 367 12.44 -6.55 -18.30
CA ASP A 367 12.34 -7.95 -18.70
C ASP A 367 10.94 -8.47 -18.37
N MET A 368 10.07 -8.49 -19.40
CA MET A 368 8.68 -8.90 -19.23
C MET A 368 8.52 -10.40 -18.95
N LYS A 369 9.50 -11.25 -19.29
CA LYS A 369 9.49 -12.67 -18.92
C LYS A 369 9.75 -12.82 -17.42
N LEU A 370 10.76 -12.12 -16.90
CA LEU A 370 11.01 -12.02 -15.47
C LEU A 370 9.80 -11.44 -14.73
N PHE A 371 9.19 -10.38 -15.27
CA PHE A 371 8.02 -9.76 -14.65
C PHE A 371 6.82 -10.73 -14.55
N LYS A 372 6.57 -11.53 -15.59
CA LYS A 372 5.52 -12.56 -15.57
C LYS A 372 5.73 -13.55 -14.43
N LYS A 373 6.97 -14.04 -14.23
CA LYS A 373 7.33 -14.96 -13.14
C LYS A 373 7.18 -14.30 -11.77
N PHE A 374 7.75 -13.11 -11.61
CA PHE A 374 7.64 -12.32 -10.38
C PHE A 374 6.18 -12.05 -10.00
N ARG A 375 5.36 -11.59 -10.94
CA ARG A 375 3.94 -11.30 -10.72
C ARG A 375 3.15 -12.56 -10.35
N GLY A 376 3.42 -13.69 -11.01
CA GLY A 376 2.80 -14.97 -10.68
C GLY A 376 3.14 -15.43 -9.27
N TYR A 377 4.42 -15.35 -8.89
CA TYR A 377 4.86 -15.69 -7.54
C TYR A 377 4.25 -14.76 -6.49
N LEU A 378 4.26 -13.45 -6.74
CA LEU A 378 3.66 -12.44 -5.87
C LEU A 378 2.18 -12.74 -5.62
N LEU A 379 1.43 -13.04 -6.69
CA LEU A 379 0.02 -13.36 -6.65
C LEU A 379 -0.26 -14.59 -5.76
N VAL A 380 0.44 -15.70 -5.98
CA VAL A 380 0.20 -16.94 -5.22
C VAL A 380 0.65 -16.82 -3.76
N LYS A 381 1.83 -16.24 -3.51
CA LYS A 381 2.44 -16.24 -2.18
C LYS A 381 1.85 -15.22 -1.23
N THR A 382 1.33 -14.09 -1.74
CA THR A 382 1.02 -12.93 -0.89
C THR A 382 -0.39 -12.38 -1.06
N GLN A 383 -1.08 -12.69 -2.16
CA GLN A 383 -2.34 -12.02 -2.48
C GLN A 383 -3.54 -12.93 -2.21
N VAL A 384 -4.52 -12.41 -1.49
CA VAL A 384 -5.85 -13.00 -1.31
C VAL A 384 -6.82 -12.23 -2.19
N ASN A 385 -7.56 -12.92 -3.08
CA ASN A 385 -8.56 -12.27 -3.91
C ASN A 385 -9.71 -11.77 -3.03
N GLY A 386 -9.76 -10.46 -2.83
CA GLY A 386 -10.56 -9.83 -1.79
C GLY A 386 -10.39 -8.32 -1.77
N VAL A 387 -11.36 -7.61 -1.19
CA VAL A 387 -11.31 -6.16 -0.98
C VAL A 387 -11.84 -5.80 0.40
N TYR A 388 -11.18 -4.88 1.11
CA TYR A 388 -11.59 -4.48 2.47
C TYR A 388 -12.99 -3.85 2.57
N TYR A 389 -13.46 -3.24 1.48
CA TYR A 389 -14.69 -2.45 1.45
C TYR A 389 -15.65 -2.99 0.38
N GLY A 390 -16.04 -4.26 0.48
CA GLY A 390 -16.85 -4.97 -0.52
C GLY A 390 -17.95 -5.82 0.08
N GLU A 391 -18.30 -6.91 -0.60
CA GLU A 391 -19.00 -8.05 0.02
C GLU A 391 -18.01 -8.85 0.87
N MET A 392 -18.50 -9.57 1.89
CA MET A 392 -17.63 -10.32 2.81
C MET A 392 -16.83 -11.39 2.06
N ILE A 393 -15.50 -11.26 2.14
CA ILE A 393 -14.53 -12.14 1.47
C ILE A 393 -14.69 -13.58 1.95
N PHE A 394 -14.84 -13.76 3.27
CA PHE A 394 -14.80 -15.06 3.92
C PHE A 394 -16.08 -15.88 3.74
N ASN A 395 -17.22 -15.25 3.42
CA ASN A 395 -18.44 -15.97 3.04
C ASN A 395 -18.32 -16.65 1.66
N LYS A 396 -17.37 -16.23 0.82
CA LYS A 396 -17.15 -16.77 -0.53
C LYS A 396 -15.97 -17.74 -0.61
N ILE A 397 -15.09 -17.75 0.38
CA ILE A 397 -14.01 -18.75 0.47
C ILE A 397 -14.65 -20.09 0.83
N LYS A 398 -15.15 -20.81 -0.19
CA LYS A 398 -15.51 -22.23 -0.04
C LYS A 398 -14.22 -23.01 0.19
N LEU A 399 -13.97 -23.40 1.44
CA LEU A 399 -12.81 -24.22 1.83
C LEU A 399 -12.70 -25.49 0.97
N ASP A 400 -13.84 -26.08 0.60
CA ASP A 400 -13.91 -27.31 -0.20
C ASP A 400 -13.18 -27.23 -1.54
N LYS A 401 -13.19 -26.08 -2.23
CA LYS A 401 -12.48 -25.92 -3.53
C LYS A 401 -10.97 -25.71 -3.37
N TYR A 402 -10.53 -25.18 -2.24
CA TYR A 402 -9.10 -24.96 -1.98
C TYR A 402 -8.41 -26.21 -1.46
N PHE A 403 -9.13 -27.10 -0.76
CA PHE A 403 -8.62 -28.39 -0.34
C PHE A 403 -8.72 -29.48 -1.41
N GLN A 404 -9.70 -29.43 -2.32
CA GLN A 404 -9.79 -30.39 -3.44
C GLN A 404 -8.63 -30.26 -4.46
N SER A 405 -7.98 -29.10 -4.58
CA SER A 405 -6.77 -28.97 -5.39
C SER A 405 -5.51 -29.52 -4.71
N LEU A 406 -5.58 -29.82 -3.40
CA LEU A 406 -4.51 -30.40 -2.61
C LEU A 406 -4.58 -31.94 -2.53
N SER A 407 -5.73 -32.55 -2.81
CA SER A 407 -5.93 -34.01 -2.77
C SER A 407 -5.77 -34.73 -4.11
N CYS A 408 -5.61 -34.01 -5.23
CA CYS A 408 -5.39 -34.61 -6.57
C CYS A 408 -3.91 -34.69 -6.99
N GLN A 409 -2.95 -34.56 -6.06
CA GLN A 409 -1.52 -34.74 -6.32
C GLN A 409 -0.82 -35.53 -5.20
N VAL A 410 -1.42 -36.65 -4.80
CA VAL A 410 -0.71 -37.73 -4.10
C VAL A 410 -0.43 -38.85 -5.09
#